data_AF-A0A7R9A2A3-F1
#
_entry.id   AF-A0A7R9A2A3-F1
#
_cell.length_a   1.000
_cell.length_b   1.000
_cell.length_c   1.000
_cell.angle_alpha   90.00
_cell.angle_beta   90.00
_cell.angle_gamma   90.00
#
_symmetry.space_group_name_H-M   'P 1'
#
loop_
_entity.id
_entity.type
_entity.pdbx_description
1 polymer ?
#
loop_
_entity_poly.entity_id
_entity_poly.type
_entity_poly.pdbx_seq_one_letter_code
_entity_poly.pdbx_strand_id
1 'polypeptide(L)' 'MHWSIEAPPSKAPPSKYSDVSGLPANYLDPETKLRYATAEEYSIIGELPSDIVTGYLALRKALPPT' A
#
# COMPACT_ATOMS: atom_id res chain seq x y z
N MET A 1 -23.82 24.05 -19.76
CA MET A 1 -23.13 24.42 -18.51
C MET A 1 -23.18 23.22 -17.58
N HIS A 2 -22.13 22.41 -17.49
CA HIS A 2 -22.02 21.37 -16.47
C HIS A 2 -21.01 21.85 -15.43
N TRP A 3 -21.44 21.92 -14.17
CA TRP A 3 -20.58 22.32 -13.07
C TRP A 3 -20.15 21.02 -12.37
N SER A 4 -18.96 20.53 -12.66
CA SER A 4 -18.38 19.40 -11.90
C SER A 4 -18.00 19.91 -10.51
N ILE A 5 -18.84 19.62 -9.51
CA ILE A 5 -18.45 19.67 -8.10
C ILE A 5 -17.58 18.44 -7.83
N GLU A 6 -16.33 18.53 -8.24
CA GLU A 6 -15.31 17.58 -7.80
C GLU A 6 -14.94 17.97 -6.36
N ALA A 7 -15.18 17.08 -5.40
CA ALA A 7 -14.77 17.31 -4.02
C ALA A 7 -13.24 17.54 -3.98
N PRO A 8 -12.74 18.51 -3.21
CA PRO A 8 -11.31 18.77 -3.13
C PRO A 8 -10.59 17.50 -2.66
N PRO A 9 -9.42 17.16 -3.25
CA PRO A 9 -8.66 16.00 -2.81
C PRO A 9 -8.34 16.13 -1.33
N SER A 10 -8.57 15.06 -0.57
CA SER A 10 -8.34 15.05 0.87
C SER A 10 -6.91 15.51 1.20
N LYS A 11 -6.80 16.60 1.96
CA LYS A 11 -5.53 17.11 2.50
C LYS A 11 -5.07 16.36 3.76
N ALA A 12 -5.88 15.43 4.27
CA ALA A 12 -5.48 14.60 5.39
C ALA A 12 -4.35 13.66 4.95
N PRO A 13 -3.23 13.57 5.70
CA PRO A 13 -2.16 12.65 5.36
C PRO A 13 -2.74 11.23 5.34
N PRO A 14 -2.51 10.44 4.27
CA PRO A 14 -2.99 9.08 4.22
C PRO A 14 -2.28 8.28 5.32
N SER A 15 -3.05 7.74 6.25
CA SER A 15 -2.55 6.79 7.23
C SER A 15 -1.92 5.61 6.48
N LYS A 16 -0.65 5.36 6.77
CA LYS A 16 0.09 4.25 6.18
C LYS A 16 -0.22 3.01 7.00
N TYR A 17 -0.87 2.04 6.38
CA TYR A 17 -1.17 0.76 6.99
C TYR A 17 -0.28 -0.33 6.37
N SER A 18 -0.01 -1.37 7.16
CA SER A 18 0.64 -2.59 6.73
C SER A 18 -0.26 -3.26 5.70
N ASP A 19 0.35 -3.71 4.61
CA ASP A 19 -0.36 -4.44 3.56
C ASP A 19 -0.72 -5.88 4.03
N VAL A 20 -0.11 -6.36 5.13
CA VAL A 20 -0.30 -7.71 5.70
C VAL A 20 -1.29 -7.70 6.87
N SER A 21 -1.01 -6.99 7.96
CA SER A 21 -1.85 -6.97 9.17
C SER A 21 -2.89 -5.85 9.22
N GLY A 22 -2.76 -4.80 8.38
CA GLY A 22 -3.57 -3.59 8.48
C GLY A 22 -3.25 -2.70 9.68
N LEU A 23 -2.18 -2.99 10.43
CA LEU A 23 -1.67 -2.12 11.50
C LEU A 23 -0.99 -0.87 10.94
N PRO A 24 -0.83 0.22 11.72
CA PRO A 24 -0.07 1.39 11.27
C PRO A 24 1.37 1.00 10.94
N ALA A 25 1.74 1.14 9.67
CA ALA A 25 3.06 0.78 9.17
C ALA A 25 3.90 2.04 8.94
N ASN A 26 5.03 2.12 9.65
CA ASN A 26 6.01 3.18 9.46
C ASN A 26 7.08 2.82 8.43
N TYR A 27 7.19 1.54 8.07
CA TYR A 27 8.26 1.01 7.24
C TYR A 27 7.72 0.44 5.92
N LEU A 28 8.56 0.54 4.89
CA LEU A 28 8.29 0.06 3.55
C LEU A 28 9.50 -0.72 3.07
N ASP A 29 9.25 -1.92 2.58
CA ASP A 29 10.30 -2.79 2.07
C ASP A 29 10.80 -2.29 0.71
N PRO A 30 12.12 -2.07 0.52
CA PRO A 30 12.66 -1.54 -0.73
C PRO A 30 12.48 -2.48 -1.92
N GLU A 31 12.46 -3.79 -1.68
CA GLU A 31 12.38 -4.86 -2.68
C GLU A 31 10.95 -5.04 -3.19
N THR A 32 10.01 -5.30 -2.29
CA THR A 32 8.60 -5.60 -2.61
C THR A 32 7.70 -4.36 -2.64
N LYS A 33 8.15 -3.21 -2.10
CA LYS A 33 7.33 -1.99 -1.91
C LYS A 33 6.12 -2.16 -0.97
N LEU A 34 6.03 -3.28 -0.27
CA LEU A 34 5.01 -3.53 0.73
C LEU A 34 5.31 -2.78 2.02
N ARG A 35 4.25 -2.32 2.68
CA ARG A 35 4.32 -1.69 3.99
C ARG A 35 4.17 -2.76 5.07
N TYR A 36 5.01 -2.65 6.10
CA TYR A 36 4.99 -3.55 7.25
C TYR A 36 5.11 -2.75 8.56
N ALA A 37 4.55 -3.30 9.62
CA ALA A 37 4.56 -2.76 10.98
C ALA A 37 5.55 -3.49 11.88
N THR A 38 5.79 -4.79 11.67
CA THR A 38 6.67 -5.62 12.53
C THR A 38 7.77 -6.35 11.75
N ALA A 39 8.79 -6.80 12.48
CA ALA A 39 9.88 -7.59 11.89
C ALA A 39 9.42 -8.97 11.41
N GLU A 40 8.38 -9.55 12.00
CA GLU A 40 7.78 -10.80 11.55
C GLU A 40 7.19 -10.67 10.15
N GLU A 41 6.45 -9.58 9.89
CA GLU A 41 5.94 -9.27 8.56
C GLU A 41 7.06 -9.06 7.56
N TYR A 42 8.16 -8.40 7.96
CA TYR A 42 9.32 -8.21 7.09
C TYR A 42 9.93 -9.55 6.64
N SER A 43 10.11 -10.50 7.57
CA SER A 43 10.61 -11.84 7.23
C SER A 43 9.66 -12.58 6.29
N ILE A 44 8.35 -12.52 6.54
CA ILE A 44 7.35 -13.15 5.67
C ILE A 44 7.39 -12.52 4.29
N ILE A 45 7.40 -11.19 4.19
CA ILE A 45 7.42 -10.45 2.93
C ILE A 45 8.64 -10.80 2.08
N GLY A 46 9.81 -10.97 2.69
CA GLY A 46 11.03 -11.41 1.98
C GLY A 46 10.95 -12.84 1.44
N GLU A 47 10.12 -13.70 2.03
CA GLU A 47 9.86 -15.06 1.56
C GLU A 47 8.68 -15.16 0.58
N LEU A 48 7.87 -14.10 0.45
CA LEU A 48 6.70 -14.10 -0.42
C LEU A 48 7.10 -14.06 -1.90
N PRO A 49 6.43 -14.86 -2.76
CA PRO A 49 6.62 -14.76 -4.20
C PRO A 49 6.10 -13.43 -4.74
N SER A 50 6.74 -12.94 -5.81
CA SER A 50 6.41 -11.66 -6.44
C SER A 50 4.96 -11.53 -6.92
N ASP A 51 4.28 -12.65 -7.23
CA ASP A 51 2.86 -12.67 -7.60
C ASP A 51 1.97 -12.22 -6.44
N ILE A 52 2.27 -12.67 -5.22
CA ILE A 52 1.52 -12.28 -4.01
C ILE A 52 1.80 -10.82 -3.67
N VAL A 53 3.06 -10.39 -3.75
CA VAL A 53 3.46 -8.98 -3.58
C VAL A 53 2.69 -8.08 -4.54
N THR A 54 2.62 -8.47 -5.80
CA THR A 54 1.88 -7.74 -6.84
C THR A 54 0.39 -7.68 -6.52
N GLY A 55 -0.19 -8.77 -6.02
CA GLY A 55 -1.58 -8.79 -5.54
C GLY A 55 -1.83 -7.79 -4.40
N TYR A 56 -0.96 -7.74 -3.40
CA TYR A 56 -1.06 -6.76 -2.31
C TYR A 56 -0.90 -5.32 -2.80
N LEU A 57 0.06 -5.05 -3.70
CA LEU A 57 0.24 -3.74 -4.31
C LEU A 57 -0.97 -3.32 -5.17
N ALA A 58 -1.58 -4.27 -5.88
CA ALA A 58 -2.79 -4.05 -6.67
C ALA A 58 -3.96 -3.62 -5.79
N LEU A 59 -4.16 -4.29 -4.65
CA LEU A 59 -5.19 -3.93 -3.66
C LEU A 59 -4.96 -2.52 -3.09
N ARG A 60 -3.71 -2.11 -2.92
CA ARG A 60 -3.34 -0.75 -2.48
C ARG A 60 -3.59 0.33 -3.54
N LYS A 61 -4.06 -0.03 -4.75
CA LYS A 61 -4.12 0.86 -5.93
C LYS A 61 -2.76 1.45 -6.29
N ALA A 62 -1.67 0.73 -6.02
CA ALA A 62 -0.31 1.16 -6.36
C ALA A 62 0.11 0.78 -7.79
N LEU A 63 -0.73 0.03 -8.53
CA LEU A 63 -0.45 -0.31 -9.92
C LEU A 63 -0.70 0.90 -10.83
N PRO A 64 0.28 1.28 -11.68
CA PRO A 64 0.02 2.24 -12.75
C PRO A 64 -0.98 1.63 -13.76
N PRO A 65 -1.90 2.42 -14.32
CA PRO A 65 -2.79 1.94 -15.37
C PRO A 65 -1.96 1.56 -16.60
N THR A 66 -2.23 0.37 -17.15
CA THR A 66 -1.74 -0.07 -18.47
C THR A 66 -2.56 0.54 -19.58
#